data_AF-A0A0C9ZTK2-F1
#
_entry.id   AF-A0A0C9ZTK2-F1
#
_cell.length_a   1.000
_cell.length_b   1.000
_cell.length_c   1.000
_cell.angle_alpha   90.00
_cell.angle_beta   90.00
_cell.angle_gamma   90.00
#
_symmetry.space_group_name_H-M   'P 1'
#
loop_
_entity.id
_entity.type
_entity.pdbx_description
1 polymer ?
#
loop_
_entity_poly.entity_id
_entity_poly.type
_entity_poly.pdbx_seq_one_letter_code
_entity_poly.pdbx_strand_id
1 'polypeptide(L)'
;MAGPSTTEVNFGSFFNTISSALLLKDPNLAHKHNLTRKWSAANSTRPVRGEEIARKPDLTLLDDLEARWDTIKAVCELTASPYLPSQTIAKSLDSKAYLLLKHQPWRHFALFISLCNGYRDLRVHLYDHSGGVVSPCTNIDKEPDKYLHIFSCIVFGNLECIGFDSTISI
;
A
#
# COMPACT_ATOMS: atom_id res chain seq x y z
N MET A 1 9.16 -10.61 -21.80
CA MET A 1 8.79 -10.13 -20.44
C MET A 1 7.67 -9.12 -20.61
N ALA A 2 6.48 -9.36 -20.05
CA ALA A 2 5.39 -8.40 -20.13
C ALA A 2 5.70 -7.22 -19.19
N GLY A 3 5.75 -6.01 -19.75
CA GLY A 3 5.91 -4.78 -18.96
C GLY A 3 4.71 -4.55 -18.04
N PRO A 4 4.84 -3.72 -16.99
CA PRO A 4 3.75 -3.35 -16.09
C PRO A 4 2.47 -3.07 -16.86
N SER A 5 1.29 -3.51 -16.38
CA SER A 5 0.07 -3.10 -17.07
C SER A 5 -0.04 -1.58 -16.99
N THR A 6 -0.53 -0.97 -18.06
CA THR A 6 -0.71 0.49 -18.13
C THR A 6 -1.48 1.02 -16.91
N THR A 7 -2.38 0.20 -16.33
CA THR A 7 -3.17 0.54 -15.15
C THR A 7 -2.31 0.76 -13.90
N GLU A 8 -1.42 -0.17 -13.53
CA GLU A 8 -0.63 0.03 -12.30
C GLU A 8 0.32 1.22 -12.44
N VAL A 9 0.94 1.41 -13.61
CA VAL A 9 1.80 2.58 -13.85
C VAL A 9 1.02 3.88 -13.70
N ASN A 10 -0.20 3.94 -14.26
CA ASN A 10 -1.06 5.10 -14.15
C ASN A 10 -1.46 5.38 -12.70
N PHE A 11 -1.82 4.35 -11.93
CA PHE A 11 -2.17 4.53 -10.51
C PHE A 11 -0.96 4.92 -9.66
N GLY A 12 0.21 4.33 -9.90
CA GLY A 12 1.46 4.75 -9.24
C GLY A 12 1.76 6.23 -9.50
N SER A 13 1.65 6.66 -10.77
CA SER A 13 1.81 8.07 -11.16
C SER A 13 0.76 8.97 -10.51
N PHE A 14 -0.51 8.57 -10.53
CA PHE A 14 -1.61 9.31 -9.91
C PHE A 14 -1.39 9.50 -8.40
N PHE A 15 -1.06 8.44 -7.68
CA PHE A 15 -0.78 8.49 -6.24
C PHE A 15 0.41 9.39 -5.92
N ASN A 16 1.50 9.29 -6.68
CA ASN A 16 2.67 10.15 -6.49
C ASN A 16 2.38 11.63 -6.85
N THR A 17 1.49 11.88 -7.81
CA THR A 17 1.02 13.22 -8.16
C THR A 17 0.21 13.83 -7.01
N ILE A 18 -0.72 13.07 -6.42
CA ILE A 18 -1.46 13.50 -5.21
C ILE A 18 -0.48 13.80 -4.08
N SER A 19 0.46 12.90 -3.83
CA SER A 19 1.47 13.07 -2.77
C SER A 19 2.26 14.36 -2.97
N SER A 20 2.71 14.62 -4.21
CA SER A 20 3.45 15.84 -4.55
C SER A 20 2.60 17.10 -4.37
N ALA A 21 1.33 17.06 -4.78
CA ALA A 21 0.41 18.19 -4.61
C ALA A 21 0.14 18.50 -3.13
N LEU A 22 -0.02 17.46 -2.29
CA LEU A 22 -0.18 17.61 -0.85
C LEU A 22 1.07 18.21 -0.20
N LEU A 23 2.27 17.75 -0.60
CA LEU A 23 3.54 18.32 -0.12
C LEU A 23 3.74 19.78 -0.54
N LEU A 24 3.32 20.14 -1.74
CA LEU A 24 3.35 21.54 -2.19
C LEU A 24 2.38 22.41 -1.36
N LYS A 25 1.24 21.84 -0.95
CA LYS A 25 0.23 22.56 -0.16
C LYS A 25 0.63 22.71 1.31
N ASP A 26 1.23 21.67 1.89
CA ASP A 26 1.75 21.67 3.25
C ASP A 26 3.12 20.96 3.31
N PRO A 27 4.22 21.72 3.15
CA PRO A 27 5.57 21.19 3.21
C PRO A 27 5.92 20.50 4.54
N ASN A 28 5.20 20.80 5.62
CA ASN A 28 5.48 20.20 6.93
C ASN A 28 5.10 18.72 7.00
N LEU A 29 4.26 18.23 6.07
CA LEU A 29 3.84 16.82 6.00
C LEU A 29 5.02 15.86 5.85
N ALA A 30 6.02 16.18 5.02
CA ALA A 30 7.24 15.38 4.92
C ALA A 30 8.34 15.85 5.88
N HIS A 31 8.43 17.15 6.13
CA HIS A 31 9.61 17.73 6.78
C HIS A 31 9.77 17.28 8.24
N LYS A 32 8.65 16.96 8.92
CA LYS A 32 8.66 16.46 10.29
C LYS A 32 9.26 15.05 10.42
N HIS A 33 9.33 14.29 9.32
CA HIS A 33 9.66 12.87 9.35
C HIS A 33 10.66 12.42 8.28
N ASN A 34 11.26 13.34 7.50
CA ASN A 34 12.17 13.04 6.38
C ASN A 34 11.62 11.96 5.42
N LEU A 35 10.33 12.04 5.09
CA LEU A 35 9.66 10.97 4.33
C LEU A 35 9.92 11.12 2.83
N THR A 36 10.47 10.07 2.22
CA THR A 36 10.73 9.94 0.77
C THR A 36 9.81 8.94 0.08
N ARG A 37 8.72 8.54 0.74
CA ARG A 37 7.85 7.45 0.30
C ARG A 37 7.20 7.70 -1.06
N LYS A 38 7.28 6.70 -1.94
CA LYS A 38 6.66 6.70 -3.27
C LYS A 38 5.99 5.37 -3.57
N TRP A 39 4.88 5.46 -4.29
CA TRP A 39 4.21 4.30 -4.85
C TRP A 39 4.92 3.86 -6.13
N SER A 40 5.14 2.55 -6.25
CA SER A 40 5.83 1.94 -7.39
C SER A 40 5.07 0.74 -7.93
N ALA A 41 4.94 0.67 -9.25
CA ALA A 41 4.40 -0.46 -10.01
C ALA A 41 5.50 -1.43 -10.50
N ALA A 42 6.75 -1.25 -10.07
CA ALA A 42 7.90 -1.99 -10.61
C ALA A 42 7.84 -3.52 -10.41
N ASN A 43 6.97 -3.98 -9.52
CA ASN A 43 6.74 -5.40 -9.20
C ASN A 43 5.35 -5.88 -9.61
N SER A 44 4.57 -5.11 -10.40
CA SER A 44 3.24 -5.55 -10.82
C SER A 44 3.26 -6.74 -11.79
N THR A 45 4.38 -6.94 -12.51
CA THR A 45 4.54 -8.03 -13.48
C THR A 45 5.60 -9.06 -13.13
N ARG A 46 6.31 -8.85 -12.02
CA ARG A 46 7.33 -9.77 -11.54
C ARG A 46 7.22 -9.94 -10.04
N PRO A 47 7.43 -11.15 -9.52
CA PRO A 47 7.47 -11.36 -8.08
C PRO A 47 8.46 -10.44 -7.40
N VAL A 48 8.15 -10.07 -6.16
CA VAL A 48 9.15 -9.47 -5.26
C VAL A 48 10.28 -10.48 -5.06
N ARG A 49 11.53 -10.02 -5.16
CA ARG A 49 12.71 -10.89 -5.09
C ARG A 49 12.86 -11.51 -3.69
N GLY A 50 13.49 -12.68 -3.64
CA GLY A 50 13.96 -13.29 -2.40
C GLY A 50 13.04 -14.35 -1.78
N GLU A 51 11.94 -14.72 -2.43
CA GLU A 51 11.02 -15.76 -1.92
C GLU A 51 10.73 -16.86 -2.93
N GLU A 52 10.52 -18.07 -2.42
CA GLU A 52 9.94 -19.19 -3.19
C GLU A 52 8.48 -18.92 -3.56
N ILE A 53 7.76 -18.21 -2.68
CA ILE A 53 6.37 -17.82 -2.88
C ILE A 53 6.33 -16.61 -3.82
N ALA A 54 6.11 -16.88 -5.10
CA ALA A 54 6.06 -15.87 -6.16
C ALA A 54 4.77 -15.02 -6.08
N ARG A 55 4.80 -13.93 -5.29
CA ARG A 55 3.71 -12.93 -5.25
C ARG A 55 4.15 -11.60 -5.85
N LYS A 56 3.25 -11.03 -6.66
CA LYS A 56 3.40 -9.74 -7.34
C LYS A 56 2.37 -8.75 -6.76
N PRO A 57 2.77 -7.73 -5.98
CA PRO A 57 1.88 -6.65 -5.58
C PRO A 57 1.63 -5.73 -6.78
N ASP A 58 0.42 -5.17 -6.91
CA ASP A 58 0.14 -4.25 -8.02
C ASP A 58 0.88 -2.92 -7.82
N LEU A 59 0.82 -2.36 -6.59
CA LEU A 59 1.69 -1.25 -6.18
C LEU A 59 2.29 -1.50 -4.80
N THR A 60 3.48 -0.95 -4.59
CA THR A 60 4.16 -0.94 -3.29
C THR A 60 4.56 0.47 -2.91
N LEU A 61 4.38 0.84 -1.64
CA LEU A 61 4.91 2.07 -1.06
C LEU A 61 6.33 1.81 -0.51
N LEU A 62 7.31 2.62 -0.92
CA LEU A 62 8.74 2.42 -0.65
C LEU A 62 9.45 3.76 -0.38
N ASP A 63 10.53 3.78 0.41
CA ASP A 63 11.31 5.00 0.74
C ASP A 63 12.37 5.38 -0.34
N ASP A 64 12.32 4.83 -1.56
CA ASP A 64 13.31 4.92 -2.68
C ASP A 64 14.17 3.66 -2.90
N LEU A 65 14.04 2.63 -2.04
CA LEU A 65 14.72 1.34 -2.22
C LEU A 65 13.98 0.41 -3.20
N GLU A 66 14.68 -0.60 -3.72
CA GLU A 66 14.04 -1.70 -4.47
C GLU A 66 13.04 -2.45 -3.58
N ALA A 67 11.91 -2.87 -4.16
CA ALA A 67 10.89 -3.60 -3.42
C ALA A 67 11.42 -4.98 -2.99
N ARG A 68 11.42 -5.20 -1.68
CA ARG A 68 11.61 -6.48 -1.00
C ARG A 68 10.57 -6.58 0.10
N TRP A 69 10.21 -7.79 0.51
CA TRP A 69 9.19 -7.96 1.55
C TRP A 69 9.56 -7.32 2.89
N ASP A 70 10.85 -7.11 3.17
CA ASP A 70 11.36 -6.41 4.35
C ASP A 70 11.42 -4.87 4.18
N THR A 71 11.38 -4.34 2.95
CA THR A 71 11.43 -2.89 2.67
C THR A 71 10.08 -2.26 2.39
N ILE A 72 9.11 -3.05 1.91
CA ILE A 72 7.77 -2.56 1.55
C ILE A 72 7.05 -1.97 2.77
N LYS A 73 6.55 -0.73 2.64
CA LYS A 73 5.84 -0.02 3.71
C LYS A 73 4.35 -0.33 3.72
N ALA A 74 3.73 -0.34 2.55
CA ALA A 74 2.34 -0.71 2.31
C ALA A 74 2.18 -1.28 0.90
N VAL A 75 1.09 -1.99 0.65
CA VAL A 75 0.75 -2.56 -0.66
C VAL A 75 -0.61 -2.04 -1.10
N CYS A 76 -0.78 -1.82 -2.41
CA CYS A 76 -2.07 -1.58 -3.05
C CYS A 76 -2.38 -2.70 -4.04
N GLU A 77 -3.60 -3.22 -3.99
CA GLU A 77 -4.16 -4.14 -4.97
C GLU A 77 -5.26 -3.45 -5.78
N LEU A 78 -5.26 -3.66 -7.09
CA LEU A 78 -6.19 -3.05 -8.01
C LEU A 78 -7.12 -4.11 -8.61
N THR A 79 -8.41 -3.83 -8.67
CA THR A 79 -9.33 -4.65 -9.43
C THR A 79 -10.50 -3.85 -9.98
N ALA A 80 -10.91 -4.18 -11.21
CA ALA A 80 -12.14 -3.64 -11.77
C ALA A 80 -13.39 -4.23 -11.10
N SER A 81 -13.28 -5.37 -10.41
CA SER A 81 -14.42 -6.05 -9.78
C SER A 81 -14.78 -5.46 -8.41
N PRO A 82 -16.03 -5.61 -7.95
CA PRO A 82 -16.39 -5.29 -6.56
C PRO A 82 -15.63 -6.18 -5.59
N TYR A 83 -15.26 -5.64 -4.42
CA TYR A 83 -14.61 -6.42 -3.36
C TYR A 83 -15.58 -7.38 -2.68
N LEU A 84 -15.22 -8.67 -2.62
CA LEU A 84 -15.85 -9.67 -1.76
C LEU A 84 -14.77 -10.47 -1.01
N PRO A 85 -14.96 -10.82 0.27
CA PRO A 85 -13.98 -11.60 1.03
C PRO A 85 -13.63 -12.96 0.42
N SER A 86 -14.54 -13.56 -0.35
CA SER A 86 -14.32 -14.87 -0.99
C SER A 86 -13.52 -14.78 -2.31
N GLN A 87 -13.29 -13.58 -2.84
CA GLN A 87 -12.64 -13.39 -4.13
C GLN A 87 -11.10 -13.46 -4.06
N THR A 88 -10.50 -13.56 -5.25
CA THR A 88 -9.06 -13.60 -5.46
C THR A 88 -8.33 -12.41 -4.84
N ILE A 89 -8.92 -11.20 -4.83
CA ILE A 89 -8.25 -10.02 -4.25
C ILE A 89 -8.04 -10.16 -2.73
N ALA A 90 -9.01 -10.69 -1.99
CA ALA A 90 -8.87 -10.91 -0.56
C ALA A 90 -7.75 -11.93 -0.27
N LYS A 91 -7.76 -13.08 -0.97
CA LYS A 91 -6.69 -14.10 -0.87
C LYS A 91 -5.32 -13.56 -1.28
N SER A 92 -5.27 -12.66 -2.28
CA SER A 92 -4.06 -11.97 -2.71
C SER A 92 -3.49 -11.14 -1.56
N LEU A 93 -4.33 -10.30 -0.94
CA LEU A 93 -3.99 -9.48 0.22
C LEU A 93 -3.52 -10.34 1.41
N ASP A 94 -4.26 -11.37 1.78
CA ASP A 94 -3.90 -12.27 2.90
C ASP A 94 -2.51 -12.89 2.69
N SER A 95 -2.24 -13.39 1.48
CA SER A 95 -0.95 -14.01 1.18
C SER A 95 0.22 -13.02 1.20
N LYS A 96 -0.04 -11.75 0.85
CA LYS A 96 0.98 -10.68 0.87
C LYS A 96 1.17 -10.12 2.27
N ALA A 97 0.11 -10.05 3.06
CA ALA A 97 0.16 -9.72 4.48
C ALA A 97 1.02 -10.74 5.24
N TYR A 98 0.80 -12.03 5.00
CA TYR A 98 1.66 -13.09 5.54
C TYR A 98 3.13 -12.88 5.18
N LEU A 99 3.45 -12.62 3.90
CA LEU A 99 4.83 -12.39 3.47
C LEU A 99 5.43 -11.14 4.13
N LEU A 100 4.69 -10.04 4.21
CA LEU A 100 5.17 -8.80 4.80
C LEU A 100 5.45 -8.98 6.31
N LEU A 101 4.53 -9.59 7.06
CA LEU A 101 4.70 -9.83 8.50
C LEU A 101 5.78 -10.89 8.80
N LYS A 102 5.92 -11.91 7.94
CA LYS A 102 7.03 -12.89 8.03
C LYS A 102 8.40 -12.20 7.92
N HIS A 103 8.52 -11.22 7.02
CA HIS A 103 9.79 -10.50 6.75
C HIS A 103 10.00 -9.26 7.61
N GLN A 104 8.94 -8.77 8.24
CA GLN A 104 8.97 -7.63 9.16
C GLN A 104 8.30 -8.03 10.48
N PRO A 105 8.84 -9.03 11.22
CA PRO A 105 8.21 -9.56 12.42
C PRO A 105 8.05 -8.54 13.55
N TRP A 106 8.86 -7.48 13.52
CA TRP A 106 8.80 -6.34 14.44
C TRP A 106 7.66 -5.36 14.16
N ARG A 107 6.81 -5.61 13.16
CA ARG A 107 5.59 -4.82 12.99
C ARG A 107 4.51 -5.26 13.96
N HIS A 108 3.81 -4.28 14.52
CA HIS A 108 2.54 -4.51 15.22
C HIS A 108 1.44 -4.84 14.23
N PHE A 109 1.43 -4.17 13.06
CA PHE A 109 0.49 -4.45 11.97
C PHE A 109 1.07 -4.03 10.61
N ALA A 110 0.48 -4.58 9.54
CA ALA A 110 0.77 -4.26 8.16
C ALA A 110 -0.44 -3.60 7.50
N LEU A 111 -0.21 -2.49 6.81
CA LEU A 111 -1.25 -1.75 6.09
C LEU A 111 -1.26 -2.10 4.61
N PHE A 112 -2.47 -2.33 4.11
CA PHE A 112 -2.77 -2.56 2.71
C PHE A 112 -3.94 -1.68 2.29
N ILE A 113 -4.01 -1.35 1.02
CA ILE A 113 -5.19 -0.74 0.41
C ILE A 113 -5.64 -1.55 -0.79
N SER A 114 -6.92 -1.49 -1.10
CA SER A 114 -7.46 -2.00 -2.35
C SER A 114 -8.32 -0.95 -3.03
N LEU A 115 -8.14 -0.78 -4.34
CA LEU A 115 -9.07 -0.03 -5.19
C LEU A 115 -9.87 -1.00 -6.04
N CYS A 116 -11.17 -1.04 -5.78
CA CYS A 116 -12.11 -1.99 -6.39
C CYS A 116 -13.16 -1.25 -7.24
N ASN A 117 -14.02 -2.02 -7.91
CA ASN A 117 -15.21 -1.52 -8.61
C ASN A 117 -14.87 -0.41 -9.63
N GLY A 118 -14.07 -0.76 -10.64
CA GLY A 118 -13.49 0.21 -11.56
C GLY A 118 -12.58 1.22 -10.87
N TYR A 119 -11.90 0.79 -9.79
CA TYR A 119 -10.92 1.54 -9.01
C TYR A 119 -11.44 2.76 -8.24
N ARG A 120 -12.75 2.87 -8.04
CA ARG A 120 -13.37 4.00 -7.30
C ARG A 120 -13.54 3.73 -5.82
N ASP A 121 -13.57 2.45 -5.45
CA ASP A 121 -13.90 2.01 -4.10
C ASP A 121 -12.62 1.67 -3.34
N LEU A 122 -12.20 2.56 -2.45
CA LEU A 122 -11.07 2.37 -1.55
C LEU A 122 -11.48 1.58 -0.32
N ARG A 123 -10.67 0.59 0.05
CA ARG A 123 -10.69 -0.05 1.36
C ARG A 123 -9.29 -0.12 1.93
N VAL A 124 -9.18 0.06 3.24
CA VAL A 124 -7.96 -0.18 4.01
C VAL A 124 -8.07 -1.55 4.64
N HIS A 125 -7.01 -2.33 4.56
CA HIS A 125 -6.88 -3.62 5.23
C HIS A 125 -5.72 -3.52 6.20
N LEU A 126 -5.97 -3.91 7.44
CA LEU A 126 -4.98 -3.95 8.50
C LEU A 126 -4.82 -5.40 8.91
N TYR A 127 -3.59 -5.89 8.87
CA TYR A 127 -3.24 -7.24 9.27
C TYR A 127 -2.26 -7.21 10.43
N ASP A 128 -2.47 -8.04 11.43
CA ASP A 128 -1.50 -8.33 12.48
C ASP A 128 -1.11 -9.82 12.42
N HIS A 129 -0.36 -10.29 13.41
CA HIS A 129 0.05 -11.70 13.50
C HIS A 129 -1.11 -12.66 13.79
N SER A 130 -2.31 -12.15 14.11
CA SER A 130 -3.51 -12.93 14.44
C SER A 130 -4.54 -12.97 13.32
N GLY A 131 -4.48 -12.06 12.35
CA GLY A 131 -5.42 -12.01 11.22
C GLY A 131 -5.51 -10.64 10.57
N GLY A 132 -6.65 -10.35 9.95
CA GLY A 132 -6.88 -9.07 9.27
C GLY A 132 -8.28 -8.52 9.47
N VAL A 133 -8.38 -7.20 9.44
CA VAL A 133 -9.63 -6.44 9.45
C VAL A 133 -9.70 -5.51 8.24
N VAL A 134 -10.90 -5.28 7.73
CA VAL A 134 -11.14 -4.51 6.51
C VAL A 134 -12.06 -3.33 6.82
N SER A 135 -11.68 -2.14 6.39
CA SER A 135 -12.48 -0.95 6.57
C SER A 135 -13.78 -0.99 5.75
N PRO A 136 -14.79 -0.19 6.12
CA PRO A 136 -15.85 0.18 5.20
C PRO A 136 -15.29 0.76 3.89
N CYS A 137 -16.09 0.66 2.82
CA CYS A 137 -15.76 1.25 1.53
C CYS A 137 -15.76 2.78 1.62
N THR A 138 -14.79 3.44 1.00
CA THR A 138 -14.77 4.88 0.75
C THR A 138 -14.72 5.09 -0.76
N ASN A 139 -15.76 5.69 -1.33
CA ASN A 139 -15.79 5.94 -2.78
C ASN A 139 -15.12 7.28 -3.11
N ILE A 140 -14.13 7.28 -4.01
CA ILE A 140 -13.32 8.47 -4.32
C ILE A 140 -14.12 9.63 -4.91
N ASP A 141 -15.15 9.33 -5.71
CA ASP A 141 -15.96 10.35 -6.37
C ASP A 141 -16.95 11.00 -5.39
N LYS A 142 -17.41 10.24 -4.38
CA LYS A 142 -18.42 10.69 -3.39
C LYS A 142 -17.80 11.26 -2.11
N GLU A 143 -16.65 10.75 -1.70
CA GLU A 143 -15.98 11.08 -0.44
C GLU A 143 -14.48 11.44 -0.68
N PRO A 144 -14.17 12.41 -1.55
CA PRO A 144 -12.78 12.73 -1.92
C PRO A 144 -11.92 13.19 -0.75
N ASP A 145 -12.49 13.94 0.20
CA ASP A 145 -11.75 14.43 1.38
C ASP A 145 -11.32 13.27 2.29
N LYS A 146 -12.20 12.30 2.49
CA LYS A 146 -11.90 11.10 3.28
C LYS A 146 -10.88 10.21 2.57
N TYR A 147 -10.99 10.08 1.25
CA TYR A 147 -9.99 9.41 0.44
C TYR A 147 -8.60 10.06 0.60
N LEU A 148 -8.52 11.39 0.44
CA LEU A 148 -7.28 12.14 0.59
C LEU A 148 -6.71 12.04 2.01
N HIS A 149 -7.57 12.06 3.03
CA HIS A 149 -7.15 11.88 4.42
C HIS A 149 -6.52 10.50 4.64
N ILE A 150 -7.21 9.43 4.25
CA ILE A 150 -6.69 8.05 4.37
C ILE A 150 -5.36 7.92 3.61
N PHE A 151 -5.32 8.40 2.37
CA PHE A 151 -4.12 8.35 1.53
C PHE A 151 -2.96 9.11 2.18
N SER A 152 -3.21 10.30 2.73
CA SER A 152 -2.22 11.11 3.42
C SER A 152 -1.66 10.41 4.65
N CYS A 153 -2.50 9.77 5.46
CA CYS A 153 -2.06 9.00 6.62
C CYS A 153 -1.12 7.86 6.24
N ILE A 154 -1.40 7.16 5.14
CA ILE A 154 -0.57 6.03 4.68
C ILE A 154 0.78 6.52 4.15
N VAL A 155 0.78 7.60 3.35
CA VAL A 155 2.01 8.10 2.71
C VAL A 155 2.87 8.89 3.69
N PHE A 156 2.26 9.78 4.48
CA PHE A 156 2.97 10.75 5.34
C PHE A 156 2.95 10.41 6.83
N GLY A 157 2.27 9.34 7.25
CA GLY A 157 2.32 8.89 8.65
C GLY A 157 3.74 8.53 9.08
N ASN A 158 4.08 8.72 10.35
CA ASN A 158 5.35 8.19 10.87
C ASN A 158 5.35 6.64 10.79
N LEU A 159 6.49 6.00 11.05
CA LEU A 159 6.58 4.54 10.96
C LEU A 159 5.60 3.83 11.92
N GLU A 160 5.40 4.37 13.13
CA GLU A 160 4.42 3.84 14.10
C GLU A 160 2.98 3.86 13.56
N CYS A 161 2.58 4.94 12.90
CA CYS A 161 1.25 5.08 12.28
C CYS A 161 1.00 4.04 11.19
N ILE A 162 2.05 3.49 10.58
CA ILE A 162 1.94 2.41 9.57
C ILE A 162 2.40 1.05 10.11
N GLY A 163 2.46 0.93 11.44
CA GLY A 163 2.52 -0.34 12.17
C GLY A 163 3.91 -0.84 12.52
N PHE A 164 4.94 -0.01 12.40
CA PHE A 164 6.28 -0.36 12.91
C PHE A 164 6.36 -0.13 14.42
N ASP A 165 7.05 -1.03 15.12
CA ASP A 165 7.42 -0.84 16.52
C ASP A 165 8.58 0.15 16.63
N SER A 166 8.37 1.28 17.32
CA SER A 166 9.40 2.30 17.54
C SER A 166 10.46 1.90 18.56
N THR A 167 10.24 0.85 19.33
CA THR A 167 11.23 0.31 20.27
C THR A 167 12.30 -0.53 19.55
N ILE A 168 12.09 -0.85 18.26
CA ILE A 168 12.99 -1.66 17.45
C ILE A 168 13.68 -0.78 16.41
N SER A 169 15.02 -0.75 16.46
CA SER A 169 15.85 -0.12 15.42
C SER A 169 16.08 -1.13 14.29
N ILE A 170 15.77 -0.73 13.05
CA ILE A 170 15.78 -1.57 11.83
C ILE A 170 16.87 -1.06 10.89
#